data_AF-A0A380KVK0-F1
#
_entry.id   AF-A0A380KVK0-F1
#
_cell.length_a   1.000
_cell.length_b   1.000
_cell.length_c   1.000
_cell.angle_alpha   90.00
_cell.angle_beta   90.00
_cell.angle_gamma   90.00
#
_symmetry.space_group_name_H-M   'P 1'
#
loop_
_entity.id
_entity.type
_entity.pdbx_description
1 polymer ?
#
loop_
_entity_poly.entity_id
_entity_poly.type
_entity_poly.pdbx_seq_one_letter_code
_entity_poly.pdbx_strand_id
1 'polypeptide(L)' 'MYTKPTSAYVHIPFCTQICYYCDFSKVFIKNQPVDDYLVHLMQEVDSYDIGALRTLYIGGGTPTAL' A
#
# COMPACT_ATOMS: atom_id res chain seq x y z
N MET A 1 -17.63 19.89 11.64
CA MET A 1 -17.08 18.58 12.02
C MET A 1 -16.79 17.82 10.75
N TYR A 2 -15.52 17.57 10.43
CA TYR A 2 -15.18 16.65 9.35
C TYR A 2 -15.38 15.22 9.87
N THR A 3 -16.16 14.43 9.15
CA THR A 3 -16.35 13.01 9.42
C THR A 3 -15.04 12.28 9.21
N LYS A 4 -14.66 11.41 10.15
CA LYS A 4 -13.49 10.52 9.99
C LYS A 4 -13.67 9.64 8.74
N PRO A 5 -12.58 9.31 8.03
CA PRO A 5 -12.66 8.44 6.87
C PRO A 5 -13.18 7.05 7.27
N THR A 6 -14.07 6.49 6.45
CA THR A 6 -14.64 5.14 6.65
C THR A 6 -14.03 4.09 5.73
N SER A 7 -13.14 4.50 4.83
CA SER A 7 -12.52 3.64 3.83
C SER A 7 -11.07 4.04 3.61
N ALA A 8 -10.18 3.08 3.34
CA ALA A 8 -8.79 3.34 3.00
C ALA A 8 -8.31 2.50 1.82
N TYR A 9 -7.30 3.02 1.13
CA TYR A 9 -6.55 2.33 0.09
C TYR A 9 -5.08 2.29 0.48
N VAL A 10 -4.49 1.10 0.46
CA VAL A 10 -3.06 0.88 0.68
C VAL A 10 -2.43 0.47 -0.65
N HIS A 11 -1.43 1.24 -1.06
CA HIS A 11 -0.74 1.02 -2.33
C HIS A 11 0.57 0.25 -2.12
N ILE A 12 0.63 -1.00 -2.53
CA ILE A 12 1.84 -1.83 -2.54
C ILE A 12 2.51 -1.74 -3.93
N PRO A 13 3.69 -1.10 -4.08
CA PRO A 13 4.27 -0.85 -5.38
C PRO A 13 5.08 -2.04 -5.94
N PHE A 14 5.30 -3.11 -5.18
CA PHE A 14 6.24 -4.16 -5.59
C PHE A 14 5.65 -5.13 -6.61
N CYS A 15 6.44 -5.45 -7.64
CA CYS A 15 6.10 -6.43 -8.66
C CYS A 15 7.23 -7.44 -8.85
N THR A 16 6.88 -8.72 -9.02
CA THR A 16 7.82 -9.77 -9.48
C THR A 16 8.13 -9.67 -10.97
N GLN A 17 7.28 -8.97 -11.73
CA GLN A 17 7.38 -8.78 -13.18
C GLN A 17 6.83 -7.40 -13.55
N ILE A 18 7.51 -6.68 -14.45
CA ILE A 18 7.03 -5.36 -14.90
C ILE A 18 6.29 -5.52 -16.23
N CYS A 19 4.96 -5.39 -16.18
CA CYS A 19 4.13 -5.35 -17.37
C CYS A 19 4.22 -3.97 -18.06
N TYR A 20 4.52 -3.96 -19.36
CA TYR A 20 4.65 -2.73 -20.17
C TYR A 20 3.37 -1.90 -20.26
N TYR A 21 2.20 -2.55 -20.15
CA TYR A 21 0.89 -1.89 -20.23
C TYR A 21 0.38 -1.39 -18.88
N CYS A 22 1.08 -1.71 -17.78
CA CYS A 22 0.57 -1.38 -16.45
C CYS A 22 0.90 0.08 -16.14
N ASP A 23 -0.10 0.86 -15.72
CA ASP A 23 0.06 2.28 -15.38
C ASP A 23 0.13 2.53 -13.86
N PHE A 24 -0.01 1.49 -13.03
CA PHE A 24 0.22 1.63 -11.60
C PHE A 24 1.67 2.03 -11.33
N SER A 25 1.86 2.91 -10.34
CA SER A 25 3.16 3.14 -9.71
C SER A 25 3.66 1.80 -9.20
N LYS A 26 4.82 1.36 -9.70
CA LYS A 26 5.37 0.05 -9.37
C LYS A 26 6.88 0.03 -9.49
N VAL A 27 7.48 -0.86 -8.73
CA VAL A 27 8.92 -1.13 -8.71
C VAL A 27 9.16 -2.63 -8.79
N PHE A 28 10.25 -3.01 -9.44
CA PHE A 28 10.65 -4.41 -9.47
C PHE A 28 11.17 -4.82 -8.09
N ILE A 29 10.61 -5.88 -7.50
CA ILE A 29 10.81 -6.23 -6.08
C ILE A 29 12.27 -6.59 -5.72
N LYS A 30 13.08 -7.03 -6.70
CA LYS A 30 14.44 -7.50 -6.45
C LYS A 30 15.30 -6.38 -5.86
N ASN A 31 15.98 -6.69 -4.75
CA ASN A 31 16.85 -5.77 -3.99
C ASN A 31 16.13 -4.52 -3.47
N GLN A 32 14.82 -4.56 -3.29
CA GLN A 32 14.06 -3.47 -2.67
C GLN A 32 13.92 -3.71 -1.16
N PRO A 33 13.89 -2.64 -0.34
CA PRO A 33 13.72 -2.73 1.10
C PRO A 33 12.24 -2.93 1.45
N VAL A 34 11.71 -4.11 1.13
CA VAL A 34 10.29 -4.45 1.30
C VAL A 34 9.88 -4.40 2.78
N ASP A 35 10.70 -4.95 3.67
CA ASP A 35 10.42 -4.97 5.11
C ASP A 35 10.39 -3.56 5.70
N ASP A 36 11.35 -2.71 5.32
CA ASP A 36 11.40 -1.31 5.77
C ASP A 36 10.16 -0.53 5.29
N TYR A 37 9.71 -0.79 4.05
CA TYR A 37 8.47 -0.22 3.54
C TYR A 37 7.27 -0.61 4.40
N LEU A 38 7.15 -1.89 4.79
CA LEU A 38 6.06 -2.35 5.64
C LEU A 38 6.12 -1.75 7.05
N VAL A 39 7.31 -1.64 7.63
CA VAL A 39 7.52 -0.99 8.93
C VAL A 39 7.05 0.47 8.88
N HIS A 40 7.47 1.23 7.86
CA HIS A 40 7.06 2.61 7.70
C HIS A 40 5.57 2.77 7.39
N LEU A 41 4.98 1.86 6.61
CA LEU A 41 3.54 1.85 6.34
C LEU A 41 2.74 1.65 7.64
N MET A 42 3.17 0.74 8.52
CA MET A 42 2.53 0.55 9.82
C MET A 42 2.63 1.79 10.70
N GLN A 43 3.82 2.40 10.76
CA GLN A 43 4.03 3.67 11.49
C GLN A 43 3.15 4.80 10.96
N GLU A 44 2.98 4.88 9.64
CA GLU A 44 2.11 5.85 9.00
C GLU A 44 0.64 5.62 9.40
N VAL A 45 0.15 4.37 9.33
CA VAL A 45 -1.22 4.02 9.76
C VAL A 45 -1.45 4.38 11.22
N ASP A 46 -0.49 4.06 12.10
CA ASP A 46 -0.57 4.38 13.54
C ASP A 46 -0.52 5.88 13.82
N SER A 47 0.06 6.69 12.92
CA SER A 47 0.13 8.15 13.05
C SER A 47 -1.21 8.85 12.74
N TYR A 48 -2.12 8.18 12.03
CA TYR A 48 -3.43 8.71 11.70
C TYR A 48 -4.45 8.34 12.78
N ASP A 49 -5.34 9.29 13.12
CA ASP A 49 -6.54 9.01 13.94
C ASP A 49 -7.64 8.35 13.07
N ILE A 50 -7.34 7.16 12.56
CA ILE A 50 -8.26 6.37 11.74
C ILE A 50 -9.27 5.69 12.67
N GLY A 51 -10.56 5.94 12.42
CA GLY A 51 -11.62 5.16 13.06
C GLY A 51 -11.70 3.74 12.48
N ALA A 52 -12.70 2.97 12.92
CA ALA A 52 -13.01 1.69 12.30
C ALA A 52 -13.35 1.88 10.81
N LEU A 53 -12.49 1.37 9.93
CA LEU A 53 -12.74 1.37 8.50
C LEU A 53 -13.78 0.30 8.16
N ARG A 54 -14.79 0.68 7.38
CA ARG A 54 -15.74 -0.25 6.77
C ARG A 54 -15.10 -1.05 5.65
N THR A 55 -14.19 -0.41 4.91
CA THR A 55 -13.54 -1.01 3.73
C THR A 55 -12.06 -0.66 3.71
N LEU A 56 -11.23 -1.67 3.50
CA LEU A 56 -9.81 -1.52 3.21
C LEU A 56 -9.52 -2.17 1.86
N TYR A 57 -9.00 -1.40 0.91
CA TYR A 57 -8.54 -1.91 -0.39
C TYR A 57 -7.01 -1.92 -0.40
N ILE A 58 -6.42 -3.02 -0.86
CA ILE A 58 -4.98 -3.16 -1.03
C ILE A 58 -4.73 -3.43 -2.51
N GLY A 59 -3.93 -2.60 -3.15
CA GLY A 59 -3.67 -2.67 -4.59
C GLY A 59 -2.33 -2.04 -4.95
N GLY A 60 -2.09 -1.78 -6.24
CA GLY A 60 -0.85 -1.18 -6.72
C GLY A 60 -0.15 -2.08 -7.73
N GLY A 61 1.13 -2.36 -7.51
CA GLY A 61 1.90 -3.33 -8.26
C GLY A 61 1.32 -4.74 -8.13
N THR A 62 1.87 -5.55 -7.24
CA THR A 62 1.41 -6.90 -6.99
C THR A 62 1.36 -7.12 -5.48
N PRO A 63 0.25 -6.78 -4.80
CA PRO A 63 0.14 -6.93 -3.35
C PRO A 63 0.46 -8.35 -2.85
N THR A 64 0.16 -9.37 -3.65
CA THR A 64 0.42 -10.78 -3.36
C THR A 64 1.87 -11.22 -3.60
N ALA A 65 2.76 -10.31 -4.00
CA ALA A 65 4.19 -10.57 -4.14
C ALA A 65 4.97 -10.42 -2.83
N LEU A 66 4.30 -9.87 -1.80
CA LEU A 66 4.77 -9.77 -0.42
C LEU A 66 4.55 -11.07 0.34
#